data_AF-A0A8E2LDM6-F1
#
_entry.id   AF-A0A8E2LDM6-F1
#
_cell.length_a   1.000
_cell.length_b   1.000
_cell.length_c   1.000
_cell.angle_alpha   90.00
_cell.angle_beta   90.00
_cell.angle_gamma   90.00
#
_symmetry.space_group_name_H-M   'P 1'
#
loop_
_entity.id
_entity.type
_entity.pdbx_description
1 polymer ?
#
loop_
_entity_poly.entity_id
_entity_poly.type
_entity_poly.pdbx_seq_one_letter_code
_entity_poly.pdbx_strand_id
1 'polypeptide(L)' 'MKSLEKALEDYTNLKINLIKSSQCIKSCNEESEIEEYQDLCISYATEIKELKKVVKDTYGINLCVCHQDCIEQD' A
#
# COMPACT_ATOMS: atom_id res chain seq x y z
N MET A 1 1.05 19.05 -10.70
CA MET A 1 1.60 18.53 -9.43
C MET A 1 0.42 18.41 -8.46
N LYS A 2 0.15 17.24 -7.87
CA LYS A 2 -0.91 17.09 -6.85
C LYS A 2 -0.49 17.87 -5.58
N SER A 3 -1.42 18.29 -4.74
CA SER A 3 -1.06 18.90 -3.43
C SER A 3 -0.59 17.82 -2.45
N LEU A 4 0.09 18.21 -1.37
CA LEU A 4 0.50 17.29 -0.32
C LEU A 4 -0.72 16.61 0.31
N GLU A 5 -1.79 17.35 0.58
CA GLU A 5 -3.04 16.81 1.13
C GLU A 5 -3.61 15.72 0.23
N LYS A 6 -3.63 15.95 -1.08
CA LYS A 6 -4.11 14.95 -2.03
C LYS A 6 -3.21 13.71 -2.06
N ALA A 7 -1.89 13.88 -1.95
CA ALA A 7 -0.96 12.77 -1.86
C ALA A 7 -1.17 11.94 -0.58
N LEU A 8 -1.45 12.59 0.55
CA LEU A 8 -1.74 11.90 1.82
C LEU A 8 -3.10 11.17 1.79
N GLU A 9 -4.09 11.75 1.14
CA GLU A 9 -5.39 11.11 0.91
C GLU A 9 -5.23 9.85 0.04
N ASP A 10 -4.54 9.97 -1.09
CA ASP A 10 -4.26 8.85 -2.00
C ASP A 10 -3.46 7.75 -1.27
N TYR A 11 -2.46 8.13 -0.48
CA TYR A 11 -1.69 7.19 0.36
C TYR A 11 -2.55 6.43 1.36
N THR A 12 -3.47 7.14 2.03
CA THR A 12 -4.38 6.53 3.02
C THR A 12 -5.35 5.57 2.36
N ASN A 13 -5.91 5.95 1.21
CA ASN A 13 -6.83 5.11 0.44
C ASN A 13 -6.14 3.83 -0.07
N LEU A 14 -4.92 3.95 -0.60
CA LEU A 14 -4.13 2.78 -1.00
C LEU A 14 -3.89 1.82 0.16
N LYS A 15 -3.56 2.32 1.36
CA LYS A 15 -3.41 1.47 2.55
C LYS A 15 -4.71 0.78 2.94
N ILE A 16 -5.84 1.48 2.90
CA ILE A 16 -7.16 0.90 3.20
C ILE A 16 -7.49 -0.20 2.20
N ASN A 17 -7.28 0.04 0.91
CA ASN A 17 -7.55 -0.94 -0.14
C ASN A 17 -6.65 -2.16 -0.01
N LEU A 18 -5.35 -1.97 0.26
CA LEU A 18 -4.42 -3.07 0.53
C LEU A 18 -4.90 -3.96 1.68
N ILE A 19 -5.35 -3.35 2.78
CA ILE A 19 -5.89 -4.11 3.93
C ILE A 19 -7.13 -4.89 3.52
N LYS A 20 -8.08 -4.25 2.82
CA LYS A 20 -9.32 -4.90 2.36
C LYS A 20 -9.03 -6.08 1.43
N SER A 21 -8.21 -5.89 0.40
CA SER A 21 -7.81 -6.97 -0.51
C SER A 21 -7.10 -8.10 0.22
N SER A 22 -6.23 -7.78 1.19
CA SER A 22 -5.55 -8.80 1.99
C SER A 22 -6.51 -9.63 2.86
N GLN A 23 -7.64 -9.06 3.26
CA GLN A 23 -8.69 -9.78 3.97
C GLN A 23 -9.47 -10.69 3.01
N CYS A 24 -9.75 -10.22 1.79
CA CYS A 24 -10.41 -11.02 0.75
C CYS A 24 -9.61 -12.29 0.41
N ILE A 25 -8.28 -12.20 0.30
CA ILE A 25 -7.39 -13.37 0.12
C ILE A 25 -7.64 -14.45 1.18
N LYS A 26 -7.95 -14.04 2.42
CA LYS A 26 -8.17 -14.98 3.54
C LYS A 26 -9.59 -15.53 3.61
N SER A 27 -10.55 -14.87 2.97
CA SER A 27 -11.97 -15.20 3.07
C SER A 27 -12.59 -15.78 1.80
N CYS A 28 -11.96 -15.58 0.64
CA CYS A 28 -12.41 -16.16 -0.62
C CYS A 28 -12.11 -17.67 -0.66
N ASN A 29 -12.98 -18.42 -1.33
CA ASN A 29 -12.84 -19.86 -1.51
C ASN A 29 -12.44 -20.24 -2.94
N GLU A 30 -12.62 -19.32 -3.89
CA GLU A 30 -12.26 -19.53 -5.29
C GLU A 30 -10.81 -19.09 -5.52
N GLU A 31 -10.00 -20.01 -6.07
CA GLU A 31 -8.57 -19.78 -6.31
C GLU A 31 -8.33 -18.58 -7.26
N SER A 32 -9.16 -18.44 -8.29
CA SER A 32 -9.09 -17.30 -9.22
C SER A 32 -9.35 -15.96 -8.54
N GLU A 33 -10.31 -15.89 -7.61
CA GLU A 33 -10.55 -14.65 -6.85
C GLU A 33 -9.36 -14.34 -5.94
N ILE A 34 -8.78 -15.37 -5.30
CA ILE A 34 -7.61 -15.22 -4.44
C ILE A 34 -6.42 -14.66 -5.24
N GLU A 35 -6.15 -15.19 -6.43
CA GLU A 35 -5.09 -14.70 -7.32
C GLU A 35 -5.30 -13.23 -7.71
N GLU A 36 -6.52 -12.86 -8.09
CA GLU A 36 -6.86 -11.46 -8.40
C GLU A 36 -6.60 -10.53 -7.20
N TYR A 37 -7.00 -10.93 -5.99
CA TYR A 37 -6.74 -10.12 -4.80
C TYR A 37 -5.25 -10.08 -4.43
N GLN A 38 -4.48 -11.14 -4.69
CA GLN A 38 -3.02 -11.14 -4.52
C GLN A 38 -2.36 -10.14 -5.47
N ASP A 39 -2.74 -10.13 -6.74
CA ASP A 39 -2.25 -9.18 -7.74
C ASP A 39 -2.59 -7.73 -7.35
N LEU A 40 -3.82 -7.48 -6.88
CA LEU A 40 -4.22 -6.17 -6.35
C LEU A 40 -3.36 -5.75 -5.16
N CYS A 41 -3.08 -6.65 -4.22
CA CYS A 41 -2.19 -6.36 -3.09
C CYS A 41 -0.78 -5.98 -3.55
N ILE A 42 -0.23 -6.67 -4.56
CA ILE A 42 1.08 -6.35 -5.14
C ILE A 42 1.07 -4.96 -5.80
N SER A 43 0.02 -4.65 -6.56
CA SER A 43 -0.14 -3.33 -7.19
C SER A 43 -0.20 -2.21 -6.16
N TYR A 44 -1.08 -2.32 -5.16
CA TYR A 44 -1.21 -1.30 -4.10
C TYR A 44 0.08 -1.14 -3.30
N ALA A 45 0.78 -2.22 -2.97
CA ALA A 45 2.06 -2.15 -2.28
C ALA A 45 3.13 -1.42 -3.11
N THR A 46 3.12 -1.60 -4.43
CA THR A 46 4.03 -0.91 -5.36
C THR A 46 3.71 0.58 -5.44
N GLU A 47 2.44 0.93 -5.65
CA GLU A 47 1.99 2.32 -5.68
C GLU A 47 2.27 3.06 -4.37
N ILE A 48 2.10 2.39 -3.21
CA ILE A 48 2.46 2.94 -1.90
C ILE A 48 3.95 3.28 -1.85
N LYS A 49 4.83 2.40 -2.33
CA LYS A 49 6.29 2.65 -2.33
C LYS A 49 6.65 3.85 -3.20
N GLU A 50 6.05 3.93 -4.38
CA GLU A 50 6.27 5.05 -5.31
C GLU A 50 5.77 6.36 -4.73
N LEU A 51 4.57 6.38 -4.16
CA LEU A 51 3.99 7.58 -3.56
C LEU A 51 4.81 8.06 -2.35
N LYS A 52 5.32 7.15 -1.52
CA LYS A 52 6.26 7.50 -0.44
C LYS A 52 7.51 8.19 -0.98
N LYS A 53 8.08 7.68 -2.07
CA LYS A 53 9.25 8.27 -2.73
C LYS A 53 8.92 9.66 -3.26
N VAL A 54 7.81 9.82 -3.98
CA VAL A 54 7.38 11.12 -4.51
C VAL A 54 7.16 12.15 -3.40
N VAL A 55 6.52 11.75 -2.29
CA VAL A 55 6.26 12.65 -1.16
C VAL A 55 7.56 13.06 -0.48
N LYS A 56 8.51 12.14 -0.32
CA LYS A 56 9.83 12.43 0.22
C LYS A 56 10.62 13.38 -0.69
N ASP A 57 10.68 13.08 -1.99
CA ASP A 57 11.47 13.84 -2.96
C ASP A 57 10.88 15.25 -3.19
N THR A 58 9.56 15.39 -3.11
CA THR A 58 8.87 16.67 -3.41
C THR A 58 8.71 17.55 -2.17
N TYR A 59 8.40 16.97 -1.01
CA TYR A 59 8.03 17.72 0.19
C TYR A 59 9.00 17.53 1.37
N GLY A 60 10.00 16.66 1.24
CA GLY A 60 10.94 16.35 2.33
C GLY A 60 10.32 15.53 3.46
N ILE A 61 9.12 14.95 3.26
CA ILE A 61 8.37 14.22 4.28
C ILE A 61 8.60 12.71 4.13
N ASN A 62 9.05 12.06 5.19
CA ASN A 62 9.12 10.60 5.26
C ASN A 62 7.80 10.04 5.82
N LEU A 63 7.00 9.41 4.98
CA LEU A 63 5.80 8.69 5.42
C LEU A 63 6.18 7.35 6.09
N CYS A 64 5.38 6.90 7.09
CA CYS A 64 5.66 5.71 7.91
C CYS A 64 6.18 4.51 7.10
N VAL A 65 7.28 3.93 7.56
CA VAL A 65 7.98 2.78 6.97
C VAL A 65 7.56 1.47 7.63
N CYS A 66 6.25 1.30 7.82
CA CYS A 66 5.65 0.20 8.59
C CYS A 66 5.89 -1.23 8.02
N HIS A 67 6.87 -1.42 7.12
CA HIS A 67 7.36 -2.69 6.56
C HIS A 67 8.87 -2.88 6.65
N GLN A 68 9.66 -1.94 7.19
CA GLN A 68 11.10 -2.20 7.41
C GLN A 68 11.36 -2.96 8.73
N ASP A 69 10.56 -2.73 9.76
CA ASP A 69 10.84 -3.29 11.10
C ASP A 69 10.10 -4.61 11.41
N CYS A 70 9.29 -5.14 10.47
CA CYS A 70 8.59 -6.43 10.67
C CYS A 70 9.38 -7.64 10.13
N ILE A 71 10.53 -7.43 9.49
CA ILE A 71 11.44 -8.52 9.03
C ILE A 71 12.71 -8.59 9.91
N GLU A 72 12.89 -7.64 10.85
CA GLU A 72 14.01 -7.63 11.81
C GLU A 72 13.54 -7.77 13.26
N GLN A 73 12.69 -8.76 13.55
CA GLN A 73 12.53 -9.26 14.92
C GLN A 73 12.61 -10.79 14.89
N ASP A 74 13.80 -11.27 15.31
CA ASP A 74 14.23 -12.62 15.70
C ASP A 74 13.37 -13.84 15.32
#